data_AF-A0A0C2FEF8-F1
#
_entry.id   AF-A0A0C2FEF8-F1
#
_cell.length_a   1.000
_cell.length_b   1.000
_cell.length_c   1.000
_cell.angle_alpha   90.00
_cell.angle_beta   90.00
_cell.angle_gamma   90.00
#
_symmetry.space_group_name_H-M   'P 1'
#
loop_
_entity.id
_entity.type
_entity.pdbx_description
1 polymer ?
#
loop_
_entity_poly.entity_id
_entity_poly.type
_entity_poly.pdbx_seq_one_letter_code
_entity_poly.pdbx_strand_id
1 'polypeptide(L)'
;VLSKSSGSGARSIPFDKKELNDILKFGAADLFKEGDGEEQEPEVDIDRILSVAETRDADETQESGNELLNSFKYANFSINEEQDVAAAAQHQVASSKELEGEATGADWDEIIPAAEREKLEEEERRKLAADLELAPRQRVKVDIEEADDGDASASEGEAESGRKKRKKAFGDFSGVEVKRFVRSFRKFAKPLQRLEALAQDAELEEHSAEELRKLAEALLEGCEKAEEEHELKKNEVK
;
A
#
# COMPACT_ATOMS: atom_id res chain seq x y z
N VAL A 1 -55.28 8.43 31.23
CA VAL A 1 -54.88 7.01 31.03
C VAL A 1 -54.71 6.82 29.52
N LEU A 2 -53.57 6.61 28.85
CA LEU A 2 -52.13 6.38 29.07
C LEU A 2 -51.39 7.23 28.00
N SER A 3 -50.46 8.15 28.31
CA SER A 3 -48.97 7.98 28.31
C SER A 3 -48.31 7.27 27.11
N LYS A 4 -47.72 8.08 26.22
CA LYS A 4 -46.29 8.09 25.80
C LYS A 4 -45.57 6.76 25.53
N SER A 5 -45.35 6.47 24.24
CA SER A 5 -44.13 5.81 23.74
C SER A 5 -43.89 6.13 22.26
N SER A 6 -43.04 7.12 21.98
CA SER A 6 -42.23 7.12 20.76
C SER A 6 -40.88 7.75 21.07
N GLY A 7 -40.07 7.02 21.84
CA GLY A 7 -38.63 7.15 21.70
C GLY A 7 -38.27 6.53 20.36
N SER A 8 -37.86 7.34 19.40
CA SER A 8 -37.08 6.87 18.26
C SER A 8 -36.16 8.00 17.81
N GLY A 9 -34.89 7.84 18.17
CA GLY A 9 -33.71 8.41 17.51
C GLY A 9 -33.76 9.90 17.20
N ALA A 10 -33.20 10.70 18.11
CA ALA A 10 -32.39 11.84 17.69
C ALA A 10 -31.23 11.28 16.84
N ARG A 11 -31.50 11.00 15.56
CA ARG A 11 -30.48 11.00 14.53
C ARG A 11 -29.98 12.44 14.52
N SER A 12 -28.84 12.68 15.14
CA SER A 12 -28.11 13.94 15.06
C SER A 12 -27.97 14.27 13.58
N ILE A 13 -28.83 15.17 13.10
CA ILE A 13 -28.71 15.71 11.76
C ILE A 13 -27.38 16.47 11.74
N PRO A 14 -26.42 16.09 10.89
CA PRO A 14 -25.05 16.61 10.94
C PRO A 14 -24.96 17.96 10.21
N PHE A 15 -25.94 18.84 10.40
CA PHE A 15 -25.94 20.17 9.79
C PHE A 15 -26.07 21.22 10.87
N ASP A 16 -25.18 22.20 10.84
CA ASP A 16 -25.28 23.33 11.73
C ASP A 16 -26.48 24.21 11.34
N LYS A 17 -27.05 24.98 12.29
CA LYS A 17 -28.29 25.75 12.03
C LYS A 17 -28.15 26.75 10.87
N LYS A 18 -26.92 27.21 10.62
CA LYS A 18 -26.58 28.07 9.49
C LYS A 18 -26.63 27.29 8.18
N GLU A 19 -25.94 26.16 8.12
CA GLU A 19 -25.94 25.25 6.96
C GLU A 19 -27.35 24.77 6.60
N LEU A 20 -28.18 24.46 7.60
CA LEU A 20 -29.57 24.05 7.37
C LEU A 20 -30.42 25.20 6.81
N ASN A 21 -30.13 26.43 7.23
CA ASN A 21 -30.78 27.63 6.68
C ASN A 21 -30.30 27.90 5.25
N ASP A 22 -29.00 27.73 4.97
CA ASP A 22 -28.42 27.90 3.64
C ASP A 22 -28.96 26.86 2.66
N ILE A 23 -29.04 25.59 3.07
CA ILE A 23 -29.69 24.51 2.32
C ILE A 23 -31.16 24.83 2.07
N LEU A 24 -31.87 25.44 3.02
CA LEU A 24 -33.28 25.81 2.85
C LEU A 24 -33.46 27.05 1.96
N LYS A 25 -32.54 28.01 2.06
CA LYS A 25 -32.59 29.31 1.37
C LYS A 25 -32.22 29.17 -0.10
N PHE A 26 -31.18 28.40 -0.39
CA PHE A 26 -30.64 28.21 -1.73
C PHE A 26 -31.06 26.86 -2.34
N GLY A 27 -31.41 25.87 -1.52
CA GLY A 27 -31.64 24.50 -1.99
C GLY A 27 -30.30 23.77 -2.21
N ALA A 28 -30.16 22.53 -1.74
CA ALA A 28 -28.91 21.78 -1.92
C ALA A 28 -28.47 21.66 -3.39
N ALA A 29 -29.42 21.73 -4.34
CA ALA A 29 -29.14 21.72 -5.77
C ALA A 29 -28.41 22.97 -6.28
N ASP A 30 -28.49 24.11 -5.58
CA ASP A 30 -27.85 25.37 -6.01
C ASP A 30 -26.39 25.46 -5.55
N LEU A 31 -26.01 24.69 -4.52
CA LEU A 31 -24.60 24.48 -4.13
C LEU A 31 -23.81 23.65 -5.14
N PHE A 32 -24.49 22.87 -5.99
CA PHE A 32 -23.87 22.01 -7.02
C PHE A 32 -24.21 22.47 -8.45
N LYS A 33 -24.88 23.60 -8.63
CA LYS A 33 -24.87 24.29 -9.92
C LYS A 33 -23.52 24.97 -10.03
N GLU A 34 -22.60 24.24 -10.65
CA GLU A 34 -21.33 24.73 -11.18
C GLU A 34 -21.60 26.05 -11.91
N GLY A 35 -21.36 27.16 -11.19
CA GLY A 35 -21.40 28.48 -11.75
C GLY A 35 -20.22 28.60 -12.68
N ASP A 36 -20.50 28.64 -13.97
CA ASP A 36 -19.61 28.93 -15.09
C ASP A 36 -18.96 30.32 -14.93
N GLY A 37 -18.00 30.43 -14.01
CA GLY A 37 -17.45 31.70 -13.54
C GLY A 37 -16.20 31.52 -12.69
N GLU A 38 -15.11 31.11 -13.35
CA GLU A 38 -13.74 31.51 -13.02
C GLU A 38 -13.34 31.39 -11.53
N GLU A 39 -13.20 30.18 -10.99
CA GLU A 39 -12.06 29.95 -10.10
C GLU A 39 -10.83 29.88 -10.99
N GLN A 40 -10.39 31.06 -11.45
CA GLN A 40 -9.08 31.22 -12.05
C GLN A 40 -8.09 30.67 -11.01
N GLU A 41 -7.49 29.51 -11.29
CA GLU A 41 -6.46 28.95 -10.42
C GLU A 41 -5.51 30.09 -10.09
N PRO A 42 -5.25 30.38 -8.80
CA PRO A 42 -4.40 31.50 -8.44
C PRO A 42 -3.08 31.33 -9.20
N GLU A 43 -2.78 32.25 -10.11
CA GLU A 43 -1.54 32.22 -10.89
C GLU A 43 -0.38 32.21 -9.90
N VAL A 44 0.24 31.04 -9.74
CA VAL A 44 1.33 30.83 -8.82
C VAL A 44 2.62 31.29 -9.49
N ASP A 45 3.16 32.43 -9.04
CA ASP A 45 4.47 32.94 -9.49
C ASP A 45 5.57 31.92 -9.17
N ILE A 46 5.95 31.11 -10.17
CA ILE A 46 6.94 30.04 -10.01
C ILE A 46 8.30 30.63 -9.61
N ASP A 47 8.70 31.76 -10.20
CA ASP A 47 9.95 32.46 -9.87
C ASP A 47 9.95 32.96 -8.42
N ARG A 48 8.79 33.36 -7.91
CA ARG A 48 8.65 33.79 -6.52
C ARG A 48 8.77 32.60 -5.57
N ILE A 49 8.10 31.48 -5.86
CA ILE A 49 8.22 30.25 -5.08
C ILE A 49 9.67 29.76 -5.07
N LEU A 50 10.36 29.81 -6.21
CA LEU A 50 11.76 29.42 -6.34
C LEU A 50 12.69 30.32 -5.50
N SER A 51 12.50 31.65 -5.54
CA SER A 51 13.29 32.59 -4.72
C SER A 51 13.04 32.44 -3.22
N VAL A 52 11.80 32.14 -2.82
CA VAL A 52 11.43 31.87 -1.43
C VAL A 52 12.01 30.55 -0.96
N ALA A 53 12.02 29.52 -1.80
CA ALA A 53 12.61 28.22 -1.48
C ALA A 53 14.15 28.28 -1.41
N GLU A 54 14.81 29.11 -2.24
CA GLU A 54 16.26 29.30 -2.19
C GLU A 54 16.73 29.98 -0.89
N THR A 55 15.89 30.85 -0.32
CA THR A 55 16.24 31.67 0.86
C THR A 55 15.63 31.17 2.17
N ARG A 56 14.73 30.19 2.12
CA ARG A 56 14.12 29.57 3.30
C ARG A 56 14.92 28.34 3.71
N ASP A 57 15.71 28.49 4.77
CA ASP A 57 16.31 27.37 5.47
C ASP A 57 15.19 26.43 5.98
N ALA A 58 15.33 25.12 5.74
CA ALA A 58 14.32 24.11 6.09
C ALA A 58 14.02 23.98 7.61
N ASP A 59 14.76 24.71 8.45
CA ASP A 59 14.67 24.68 9.91
C ASP A 59 13.33 25.22 10.45
N GLU A 60 12.74 26.26 9.83
CA GLU A 60 11.45 26.83 10.28
C GLU A 60 10.27 25.87 10.09
N THR A 61 10.38 24.88 9.20
CA THR A 61 9.30 23.91 8.95
C THR A 61 9.31 22.80 10.01
N GLN A 62 10.46 22.51 10.64
CA GLN A 62 10.56 21.52 11.71
C GLN A 62 9.75 21.91 12.96
N GLU A 63 9.61 23.22 13.27
CA GLU A 63 8.87 23.69 14.44
C GLU A 63 7.39 23.32 14.40
N SER A 64 6.76 23.38 13.23
CA SER A 64 5.36 22.97 13.02
C SER A 64 5.14 21.45 13.13
N GLY A 65 6.12 20.65 12.71
CA GLY A 65 6.10 19.19 12.85
C GLY A 65 6.17 18.73 14.32
N ASN A 66 6.87 19.50 15.17
CA ASN A 66 7.01 19.19 16.59
C ASN A 66 5.70 19.36 17.38
N GLU A 67 4.84 20.30 16.99
CA GLU A 67 3.52 20.50 17.61
C GLU A 67 2.56 19.35 17.28
N LEU A 68 2.59 18.89 16.03
CA LEU A 68 1.82 17.71 15.59
C LEU A 68 2.30 16.44 16.29
N LEU A 69 3.61 16.23 16.43
CA LEU A 69 4.16 15.08 17.17
C LEU A 69 3.87 15.15 18.68
N ASN A 70 3.80 16.35 19.26
CA ASN A 70 3.38 16.53 20.65
C ASN A 70 1.89 16.24 20.87
N SER A 71 1.02 16.40 19.85
CA SER A 71 -0.40 16.05 19.95
C SER A 71 -0.63 14.54 20.17
N PHE A 72 0.29 13.69 19.68
CA PHE A 72 0.28 12.25 19.93
C PHE A 72 0.89 11.86 21.29
N LYS A 73 1.54 12.79 22.00
CA LYS A 73 2.25 12.52 23.26
C LYS A 73 1.34 12.44 24.50
N TYR A 74 0.05 12.75 24.36
CA TYR A 74 -0.92 12.73 25.48
C TYR A 74 -1.53 11.37 25.81
N ALA A 75 -1.01 10.28 25.27
CA ALA A 75 -1.46 8.93 25.61
C ALA A 75 -0.31 8.11 26.22
N ASN A 76 0.21 8.55 27.38
CA ASN A 76 1.09 7.72 28.18
C ASN A 76 0.25 6.74 29.01
N PHE A 77 -0.43 5.81 28.32
CA PHE A 77 -1.04 4.67 28.98
C PHE A 77 0.10 3.72 29.38
N SER A 78 0.19 3.43 30.67
CA SER A 78 1.06 2.38 31.18
C SER A 78 0.57 1.05 30.61
N ILE A 79 1.08 0.64 29.45
CA ILE A 79 0.80 -0.68 28.89
C ILE A 79 1.45 -1.69 29.83
N ASN A 80 0.64 -2.40 30.61
CA ASN A 80 1.12 -3.50 31.42
C ASN A 80 1.20 -4.70 30.49
N GLU A 81 2.31 -4.76 29.74
CA GLU A 81 2.55 -5.66 28.62
C GLU A 81 2.18 -7.12 28.93
N GLU A 82 2.33 -7.57 30.18
CA GLU A 82 2.03 -8.93 30.61
C GLU A 82 0.53 -9.24 30.84
N GLN A 83 -0.28 -8.25 31.22
CA GLN A 83 -1.72 -8.46 31.45
C GLN A 83 -2.53 -8.30 30.15
N ASP A 84 -2.12 -7.40 29.27
CA ASP A 84 -2.80 -7.15 28.00
C ASP A 84 -2.55 -8.28 26.99
N VAL A 85 -1.35 -8.88 26.97
CA VAL A 85 -1.09 -10.09 26.16
C VAL A 85 -1.84 -11.32 26.69
N ALA A 86 -2.02 -11.45 28.00
CA ALA A 86 -2.78 -12.56 28.59
C ALA A 86 -4.29 -12.44 28.29
N ALA A 87 -4.84 -11.23 28.34
CA ALA A 87 -6.24 -10.97 28.00
C ALA A 87 -6.49 -11.13 26.48
N ALA A 88 -5.57 -10.68 25.63
CA ALA A 88 -5.63 -10.86 24.18
C ALA A 88 -5.53 -12.35 23.78
N ALA A 89 -4.63 -13.11 24.42
CA ALA A 89 -4.51 -14.55 24.20
C ALA A 89 -5.77 -15.31 24.65
N GLN A 90 -6.39 -14.92 25.78
CA GLN A 90 -7.65 -15.52 26.22
C GLN A 90 -8.82 -15.22 25.27
N HIS A 91 -8.88 -14.01 24.69
CA HIS A 91 -9.91 -13.67 23.70
C HIS A 91 -9.71 -14.42 22.37
N GLN A 92 -8.45 -14.67 21.99
CA GLN A 92 -8.12 -15.46 20.80
C GLN A 92 -8.46 -16.96 21.01
N VAL A 93 -8.23 -17.50 22.21
CA VAL A 93 -8.52 -18.91 22.53
C VAL A 93 -10.03 -19.16 22.74
N ALA A 94 -10.77 -18.20 23.31
CA ALA A 94 -12.22 -18.27 23.41
C ALA A 94 -12.88 -18.20 22.02
N SER A 95 -12.38 -17.31 21.14
CA SER A 95 -12.83 -17.24 19.75
C SER A 95 -12.50 -18.51 18.94
N SER A 96 -11.42 -19.22 19.25
CA SER A 96 -11.10 -20.48 18.57
C SER A 96 -11.93 -21.68 19.04
N LYS A 97 -12.44 -21.66 20.29
CA LYS A 97 -13.16 -22.82 20.86
C LYS A 97 -14.65 -22.87 20.53
N GLU A 98 -15.26 -21.73 20.19
CA GLU A 98 -16.64 -21.71 19.68
C GLU A 98 -16.72 -21.88 18.15
N LEU A 99 -15.57 -21.89 17.46
CA LEU A 99 -15.48 -21.99 16.00
C LEU A 99 -14.85 -23.31 15.51
N GLU A 100 -14.97 -24.40 16.27
CA GLU A 100 -14.62 -25.76 15.77
C GLU A 100 -15.78 -26.42 15.00
N GLY A 101 -16.90 -25.72 14.80
CA GLY A 101 -18.12 -26.25 14.16
C GLY A 101 -18.30 -25.95 12.67
N GLU A 102 -17.69 -24.91 12.10
CA GLU A 102 -17.95 -24.53 10.70
C GLU A 102 -16.74 -23.81 10.07
N ALA A 103 -16.17 -24.44 9.04
CA ALA A 103 -15.33 -23.88 7.97
C ALA A 103 -14.13 -22.98 8.35
N THR A 104 -12.96 -23.61 8.50
CA THR A 104 -11.71 -23.04 8.02
C THR A 104 -11.79 -22.85 6.49
N GLY A 105 -12.19 -21.67 6.00
CA GLY A 105 -12.16 -21.45 4.55
C GLY A 105 -12.93 -20.29 3.94
N ALA A 106 -13.40 -19.29 4.70
CA ALA A 106 -13.97 -18.09 4.07
C ALA A 106 -12.83 -17.27 3.47
N ASP A 107 -12.64 -17.38 2.16
CA ASP A 107 -11.75 -16.50 1.40
C ASP A 107 -12.27 -15.05 1.53
N TRP A 108 -11.39 -14.05 1.45
CA TRP A 108 -11.80 -12.63 1.58
C TRP A 108 -12.90 -12.23 0.59
N ASP A 109 -13.02 -12.99 -0.50
CA ASP A 109 -14.01 -12.86 -1.54
C ASP A 109 -15.44 -13.28 -1.13
N GLU A 110 -15.61 -14.06 -0.06
CA GLU A 110 -16.92 -14.55 0.42
C GLU A 110 -17.55 -13.66 1.51
N ILE A 111 -16.76 -12.77 2.11
CA ILE A 111 -17.20 -11.90 3.20
C ILE A 111 -18.14 -10.80 2.67
N ILE A 112 -17.94 -10.35 1.43
CA ILE A 112 -18.77 -9.33 0.78
C ILE A 112 -19.81 -10.03 -0.11
N PRO A 113 -21.11 -9.72 0.02
CA PRO A 113 -22.13 -10.29 -0.84
C PRO A 113 -21.80 -10.11 -2.32
N ALA A 114 -21.92 -11.18 -3.11
CA ALA A 114 -21.61 -11.16 -4.55
C ALA A 114 -22.36 -10.05 -5.32
N ALA A 115 -23.58 -9.71 -4.89
CA ALA A 115 -24.37 -8.63 -5.48
C ALA A 115 -23.76 -7.24 -5.26
N GLU A 116 -23.07 -7.01 -4.13
CA GLU A 116 -22.37 -5.74 -3.89
C GLU A 116 -21.06 -5.67 -4.69
N ARG A 117 -20.38 -6.81 -4.88
CA ARG A 117 -19.17 -6.92 -5.71
C ARG A 117 -19.47 -6.64 -7.19
N GLU A 118 -20.52 -7.23 -7.73
CA GLU A 118 -20.96 -7.04 -9.13
C GLU A 118 -21.36 -5.59 -9.40
N LYS A 119 -22.06 -4.95 -8.44
CA LYS A 119 -22.48 -3.56 -8.56
C LYS A 119 -21.30 -2.58 -8.62
N LEU A 120 -20.23 -2.84 -7.86
CA LEU A 120 -19.04 -2.00 -7.85
C LEU A 120 -18.25 -2.16 -9.16
N GLU A 121 -18.11 -3.38 -9.65
CA GLU A 121 -17.46 -3.66 -10.93
C GLU A 121 -18.23 -3.05 -12.11
N GLU A 122 -19.57 -3.09 -12.10
CA GLU A 122 -20.39 -2.46 -13.13
C GLU A 122 -20.31 -0.93 -13.09
N GLU A 123 -20.24 -0.33 -11.89
CA GLU A 123 -20.02 1.10 -11.73
C GLU A 123 -18.62 1.53 -12.21
N GLU A 124 -17.59 0.73 -11.94
CA GLU A 124 -16.24 0.97 -12.46
C GLU A 124 -16.20 0.85 -13.99
N ARG A 125 -16.82 -0.19 -14.56
CA ARG A 125 -16.93 -0.36 -16.02
C ARG A 125 -17.67 0.79 -16.69
N ARG A 126 -18.74 1.27 -16.06
CA ARG A 126 -19.50 2.46 -16.51
C ARG A 126 -18.64 3.72 -16.41
N LYS A 127 -17.88 3.89 -15.32
CA LYS A 127 -16.99 5.03 -15.12
C LYS A 127 -15.86 5.04 -16.13
N LEU A 128 -15.28 3.88 -16.44
CA LEU A 128 -14.23 3.72 -17.45
C LEU A 128 -14.78 4.04 -18.85
N ALA A 129 -16.00 3.61 -19.17
CA ALA A 129 -16.66 4.00 -20.42
C ALA A 129 -16.90 5.52 -20.52
N ALA A 130 -17.28 6.17 -19.41
CA ALA A 130 -17.46 7.62 -19.37
C ALA A 130 -16.14 8.39 -19.46
N ASP A 131 -15.05 7.87 -18.88
CA ASP A 131 -13.71 8.45 -19.00
C ASP A 131 -13.16 8.33 -20.43
N LEU A 132 -13.50 7.24 -21.13
CA LEU A 132 -13.19 7.07 -22.55
C LEU A 132 -14.00 8.02 -23.46
N GLU A 133 -15.18 8.47 -23.04
CA GLU A 133 -16.01 9.45 -23.75
C GLU A 133 -15.54 10.90 -23.61
N LEU A 134 -14.48 11.16 -22.84
CA LEU A 134 -13.83 12.47 -22.84
C LEU A 134 -13.16 12.75 -24.18
N ALA A 135 -13.40 13.95 -24.71
CA ALA A 135 -12.84 14.38 -25.99
C ALA A 135 -11.29 14.31 -25.98
N PRO A 136 -10.65 14.03 -27.13
CA PRO A 136 -9.20 13.99 -27.23
C PRO A 136 -8.57 15.29 -26.71
N ARG A 137 -7.72 15.20 -25.68
CA ARG A 137 -6.95 16.36 -25.19
C ARG A 137 -6.10 16.91 -26.34
N GLN A 138 -6.42 18.12 -26.80
CA GLN A 138 -5.61 18.84 -27.77
C GLN A 138 -4.32 19.30 -27.08
N ARG A 139 -3.23 18.55 -27.28
CA ARG A 139 -1.90 18.99 -26.87
C ARG A 139 -1.38 19.99 -27.91
N VAL A 140 -1.05 21.20 -27.45
CA VAL A 140 -0.26 22.16 -28.24
C VAL A 140 1.12 21.55 -28.46
N LYS A 141 1.53 21.41 -29.72
CA LYS A 141 2.87 20.94 -30.08
C LYS A 141 3.87 22.06 -29.83
N VAL A 142 4.85 21.79 -28.97
CA VAL A 142 6.04 22.62 -28.83
C VAL A 142 7.12 21.92 -29.65
N ASP A 143 7.55 22.55 -30.75
CA ASP A 143 8.65 22.05 -31.57
C ASP A 143 9.96 22.30 -30.81
N ILE A 144 10.66 21.21 -30.46
CA ILE A 144 12.01 21.24 -29.90
C ILE A 144 12.92 20.68 -31.00
N GLU A 145 13.75 21.55 -31.57
CA GLU A 145 14.71 21.22 -32.61
C GLU A 145 15.81 20.30 -32.05
N GLU A 146 16.01 19.16 -32.73
CA GLU A 146 17.07 18.19 -32.48
C GLU A 146 18.43 18.78 -32.85
N ALA A 147 19.39 18.68 -31.92
CA ALA A 147 20.81 18.87 -32.22
C ALA A 147 21.45 17.48 -32.41
N ASP A 148 21.72 17.20 -33.68
CA ASP A 148 22.59 16.16 -34.24
C ASP A 148 24.06 16.46 -33.89
N ASP A 149 24.78 15.48 -33.35
CA ASP A 149 26.24 15.37 -33.53
C ASP A 149 26.62 13.88 -33.37
N GLY A 150 26.96 13.25 -34.49
CA GLY A 150 27.55 11.92 -34.53
C GLY A 150 29.06 12.00 -34.75
N ASP A 151 29.81 11.07 -34.15
CA ASP A 151 31.04 10.56 -34.76
C ASP A 151 31.43 9.18 -34.23
N ALA A 152 32.11 8.43 -35.09
CA ALA A 152 32.23 6.99 -35.10
C ALA A 152 33.60 6.47 -34.62
N SER A 153 33.59 5.17 -34.30
CA SER A 153 34.60 4.17 -34.71
C SER A 153 35.82 3.86 -33.83
N ALA A 154 36.04 2.55 -33.73
CA ALA A 154 37.30 1.81 -33.74
C ALA A 154 38.04 1.49 -32.41
N SER A 155 37.90 0.20 -32.05
CA SER A 155 39.01 -0.78 -32.06
C SER A 155 39.84 -1.01 -30.80
N GLU A 156 39.71 -2.25 -30.29
CA GLU A 156 40.76 -3.17 -29.82
C GLU A 156 41.66 -2.69 -28.67
N GLY A 157 41.39 -3.22 -27.47
CA GLY A 157 42.27 -3.17 -26.30
C GLY A 157 42.13 -4.45 -25.47
N GLU A 158 43.15 -5.29 -25.59
CA GLU A 158 43.34 -6.61 -25.02
C GLU A 158 43.41 -6.64 -23.47
N ALA A 159 43.19 -7.85 -22.94
CA ALA A 159 43.79 -8.44 -21.73
C ALA A 159 43.22 -8.12 -20.33
N GLU A 160 42.63 -9.19 -19.77
CA GLU A 160 42.88 -9.69 -18.41
C GLU A 160 42.53 -8.80 -17.21
N SER A 161 41.33 -9.00 -16.67
CA SER A 161 41.15 -8.96 -15.21
C SER A 161 40.16 -10.03 -14.79
N GLY A 162 40.70 -11.18 -14.39
CA GLY A 162 39.97 -12.28 -13.76
C GLY A 162 39.39 -11.87 -12.41
N ARG A 163 38.32 -11.07 -12.42
CA ARG A 163 37.45 -10.91 -11.26
C ARG A 163 36.60 -12.16 -11.18
N LYS A 164 36.95 -13.04 -10.23
CA LYS A 164 36.13 -14.20 -9.79
C LYS A 164 34.65 -13.80 -9.87
N LYS A 165 33.94 -14.25 -10.92
CA LYS A 165 32.48 -14.08 -11.03
C LYS A 165 31.94 -14.62 -9.71
N ARG A 166 31.40 -13.74 -8.87
CA ARG A 166 30.71 -14.15 -7.64
C ARG A 166 29.67 -15.16 -8.09
N LYS A 167 29.88 -16.42 -7.74
CA LYS A 167 29.03 -17.52 -8.18
C LYS A 167 27.64 -17.22 -7.65
N LYS A 168 26.72 -16.86 -8.54
CA LYS A 168 25.30 -16.66 -8.21
C LYS A 168 24.83 -17.95 -7.55
N ALA A 169 24.26 -17.83 -6.36
CA ALA A 169 23.92 -18.98 -5.53
C ALA A 169 22.61 -19.61 -5.99
N PHE A 170 21.68 -18.78 -6.47
CA PHE A 170 20.41 -19.20 -7.00
C PHE A 170 19.92 -18.16 -8.01
N GLY A 171 19.71 -18.55 -9.27
CA GLY A 171 19.29 -17.61 -10.33
C GLY A 171 20.22 -16.40 -10.43
N ASP A 172 19.66 -15.20 -10.27
CA ASP A 172 20.38 -13.92 -10.28
C ASP A 172 20.85 -13.45 -8.90
N PHE A 173 20.50 -14.18 -7.84
CA PHE A 173 20.85 -13.81 -6.47
C PHE A 173 22.25 -14.26 -6.07
N SER A 174 22.99 -13.37 -5.41
CA SER A 174 24.23 -13.68 -4.72
C SER A 174 23.97 -14.50 -3.45
N GLY A 175 24.95 -15.29 -3.02
CA GLY A 175 24.80 -16.07 -1.78
C GLY A 175 24.58 -15.21 -0.53
N VAL A 176 24.93 -13.93 -0.55
CA VAL A 176 24.67 -12.99 0.56
C VAL A 176 23.20 -12.55 0.53
N GLU A 177 22.68 -12.23 -0.65
CA GLU A 177 21.28 -11.87 -0.89
C GLU A 177 20.35 -13.01 -0.50
N VAL A 178 20.61 -14.24 -0.94
CA VAL A 178 19.81 -15.42 -0.55
C VAL A 178 19.79 -15.60 0.97
N LYS A 179 20.92 -15.38 1.66
CA LYS A 179 20.97 -15.47 3.13
C LYS A 179 20.20 -14.35 3.84
N ARG A 180 20.14 -13.14 3.27
CA ARG A 180 19.28 -12.06 3.78
C ARG A 180 17.82 -12.40 3.54
N PHE A 181 17.48 -12.80 2.31
CA PHE A 181 16.15 -13.27 1.93
C PHE A 181 15.63 -14.35 2.88
N VAL A 182 16.41 -15.40 3.19
CA VAL A 182 15.98 -16.47 4.12
C VAL A 182 15.73 -15.94 5.53
N ARG A 183 16.48 -14.94 6.01
CA ARG A 183 16.21 -14.30 7.31
C ARG A 183 14.93 -13.50 7.28
N SER A 184 14.72 -12.70 6.24
CA SER A 184 13.48 -11.93 6.03
C SER A 184 12.28 -12.87 5.88
N PHE A 185 12.42 -13.94 5.11
CA PHE A 185 11.41 -14.97 4.89
C PHE A 185 10.91 -15.60 6.18
N ARG A 186 11.79 -15.80 7.17
CA ARG A 186 11.41 -16.28 8.51
C ARG A 186 10.56 -15.27 9.30
N LYS A 187 10.71 -13.96 9.06
CA LYS A 187 9.99 -12.91 9.79
C LYS A 187 8.52 -12.81 9.38
N PHE A 188 8.16 -13.25 8.17
CA PHE A 188 6.82 -13.13 7.62
C PHE A 188 6.07 -14.46 7.66
N ALA A 189 4.84 -14.47 8.19
CA ALA A 189 4.00 -15.68 8.25
C ALA A 189 3.48 -16.14 6.87
N LYS A 190 3.29 -15.20 5.93
CA LYS A 190 2.84 -15.46 4.54
C LYS A 190 3.75 -14.73 3.53
N PRO A 191 4.98 -15.23 3.29
CA PRO A 191 5.97 -14.53 2.49
C PRO A 191 5.58 -14.36 1.02
N LEU A 192 4.82 -15.30 0.44
CA LEU A 192 4.35 -15.24 -0.96
C LEU A 192 3.38 -14.09 -1.23
N GLN A 193 2.63 -13.64 -0.22
CA GLN A 193 1.68 -12.52 -0.34
C GLN A 193 2.33 -11.18 -0.01
N ARG A 194 3.56 -11.18 0.51
CA ARG A 194 4.27 -9.99 1.01
C ARG A 194 5.67 -9.86 0.39
N LEU A 195 5.78 -10.15 -0.91
CA LEU A 195 7.07 -10.14 -1.62
C LEU A 195 7.74 -8.76 -1.60
N GLU A 196 6.97 -7.68 -1.69
CA GLU A 196 7.50 -6.31 -1.67
C GLU A 196 8.09 -5.93 -0.30
N ALA A 197 7.36 -6.20 0.79
CA ALA A 197 7.87 -5.99 2.15
C ALA A 197 9.11 -6.86 2.45
N LEU A 198 9.16 -8.06 1.84
CA LEU A 198 10.29 -8.97 1.97
C LEU A 198 11.48 -8.51 1.13
N ALA A 199 11.26 -7.88 -0.03
CA ALA A 199 12.29 -7.24 -0.83
C ALA A 199 12.94 -6.08 -0.05
N GLN A 200 12.13 -5.22 0.56
CA GLN A 200 12.60 -4.10 1.38
C GLN A 200 13.42 -4.59 2.60
N ASP A 201 12.90 -5.57 3.35
CA ASP A 201 13.60 -6.10 4.53
C ASP A 201 14.90 -6.85 4.17
N ALA A 202 15.00 -7.42 2.96
CA ALA A 202 16.16 -8.14 2.48
C ALA A 202 17.18 -7.26 1.72
N GLU A 203 16.86 -5.98 1.49
CA GLU A 203 17.60 -5.04 0.63
C GLU A 203 17.71 -5.59 -0.82
N LEU A 204 16.59 -6.07 -1.38
CA LEU A 204 16.48 -6.71 -2.70
C LEU A 204 15.49 -6.00 -3.64
N GLU A 205 15.27 -4.71 -3.44
CA GLU A 205 14.36 -3.89 -4.27
C GLU A 205 14.80 -3.80 -5.75
N GLU A 206 16.07 -4.12 -6.03
CA GLU A 206 16.62 -4.17 -7.38
C GLU A 206 16.14 -5.40 -8.19
N HIS A 207 15.55 -6.40 -7.53
CA HIS A 207 15.08 -7.64 -8.19
C HIS A 207 13.60 -7.56 -8.56
N SER A 208 13.24 -8.19 -9.68
CA SER A 208 11.84 -8.26 -10.09
C SER A 208 11.01 -9.08 -9.10
N ALA A 209 9.72 -8.72 -8.95
CA ALA A 209 8.80 -9.45 -8.10
C ALA A 209 8.67 -10.93 -8.51
N GLU A 210 8.85 -11.24 -9.81
CA GLU A 210 8.85 -12.60 -10.32
C GLU A 210 10.07 -13.41 -9.88
N GLU A 211 11.26 -12.80 -9.85
CA GLU A 211 12.48 -13.45 -9.35
C GLU A 211 12.38 -13.76 -7.86
N LEU A 212 11.88 -12.81 -7.06
CA LEU A 212 11.63 -13.01 -5.63
C LEU A 212 10.59 -14.09 -5.38
N ARG A 213 9.54 -14.14 -6.22
CA ARG A 213 8.53 -15.20 -6.16
C ARG A 213 9.12 -16.58 -6.46
N LYS A 214 9.91 -16.70 -7.53
CA LYS A 214 10.61 -17.95 -7.89
C LYS A 214 11.57 -18.40 -6.78
N LEU A 215 12.27 -17.46 -6.14
CA LEU A 215 13.15 -17.76 -5.01
C LEU A 215 12.34 -18.24 -3.78
N ALA A 216 11.20 -17.61 -3.50
CA ALA A 216 10.30 -18.02 -2.42
C ALA A 216 9.71 -19.42 -2.63
N GLU A 217 9.20 -19.70 -3.83
CA GLU A 217 8.62 -21.00 -4.20
C GLU A 217 9.68 -22.11 -4.14
N ALA A 218 10.88 -21.87 -4.70
CA ALA A 218 11.97 -22.83 -4.64
C ALA A 218 12.47 -23.10 -3.22
N LEU A 219 12.43 -22.10 -2.33
CA LEU A 219 12.77 -22.30 -0.91
C LEU A 219 11.75 -23.20 -0.21
N LEU A 220 10.45 -22.99 -0.46
CA LEU A 220 9.38 -23.80 0.12
C LEU A 220 9.42 -25.25 -0.40
N GLU A 221 9.55 -25.43 -1.72
CA GLU A 221 9.69 -26.75 -2.34
C GLU A 221 10.93 -27.49 -1.79
N GLY A 222 12.04 -26.77 -1.60
CA GLY A 222 13.24 -27.32 -0.97
C GLY A 222 13.04 -27.75 0.48
N CYS A 223 12.22 -27.02 1.25
CA CYS A 223 11.85 -27.41 2.61
C CYS A 223 10.94 -28.65 2.63
N GLU A 224 9.90 -28.68 1.81
CA GLU A 224 8.97 -29.81 1.71
C GLU A 224 9.71 -31.10 1.33
N LYS A 225 10.56 -31.04 0.30
CA LYS A 225 11.38 -32.19 -0.10
C LYS A 225 12.34 -32.67 1.00
N ALA A 226 12.93 -31.74 1.75
CA ALA A 226 13.81 -32.09 2.86
C ALA A 226 13.04 -32.75 4.03
N GLU A 227 11.79 -32.34 4.26
CA GLU A 227 10.88 -32.98 5.23
C GLU A 227 10.51 -34.40 4.79
N GLU A 228 10.08 -34.59 3.53
CA GLU A 228 9.77 -35.91 2.97
C GLU A 228 10.96 -36.88 3.08
N GLU A 229 12.17 -36.45 2.68
CA GLU A 229 13.37 -37.27 2.80
C GLU A 229 13.68 -37.64 4.25
N HIS A 230 13.43 -36.73 5.20
CA HIS A 230 13.64 -36.98 6.62
C HIS A 230 12.59 -37.95 7.18
N GLU A 231 11.32 -37.85 6.75
CA GLU A 231 10.26 -38.78 7.10
C GLU A 231 10.53 -40.19 6.55
N LEU A 232 10.96 -40.31 5.30
CA LEU A 232 11.36 -41.59 4.70
C LEU A 232 12.50 -42.25 5.50
N LYS A 233 13.57 -41.50 5.81
CA LYS A 233 14.68 -41.99 6.64
C LYS A 233 14.21 -42.42 8.04
N LYS A 234 13.28 -41.69 8.65
CA LYS A 234 12.70 -42.03 9.95
C LYS A 234 11.85 -43.30 9.89
N ASN A 235 11.13 -43.52 8.80
CA ASN A 235 10.31 -44.71 8.58
C ASN A 235 11.16 -45.94 8.21
N GLU A 236 12.30 -45.77 7.55
CA GLU A 236 13.27 -46.87 7.29
C GLU A 236 14.00 -47.33 8.57
N VAL A 237 14.15 -46.46 9.57
CA VAL A 237 14.83 -46.76 10.84
C VAL A 237 13.88 -47.36 11.89
N LYS A 238 12.56 -47.34 11.66
CA LYS A 238 11.54 -47.96 12.52
C LYS A 238 11.20 -49.37 12.06
#